data_AF-A0A7V9B3D3-F1
#
_entry.id   AF-A0A7V9B3D3-F1
#
_cell.length_a   1.000
_cell.length_b   1.000
_cell.length_c   1.000
_cell.angle_alpha   90.00
_cell.angle_beta   90.00
_cell.angle_gamma   90.00
#
_symmetry.space_group_name_H-M   'P 1'
#
loop_
_entity.id
_entity.type
_entity.pdbx_description
1 polymer ?
#
loop_
_entity_poly.entity_id
_entity_poly.type
_entity_poly.pdbx_seq_one_letter_code
_entity_poly.pdbx_strand_id
1 'polypeptide(L)'
;MDVERVSELLGELVAGRPPAPDGLVEVVPQPPGPVAGILAFAAHHVVAADVDPAWVHEQLPPGDLVAPVGPVFVGALAERLGVRPSSL
;
A
#
# COMPACT_ATOMS: atom_id res chain seq x y z
N MET A 1 -6.73 -8.86 13.08
CA MET A 1 -5.61 -9.58 13.72
C MET A 1 -4.36 -9.36 12.86
N ASP A 2 -4.15 -8.14 12.36
CA ASP A 2 -3.34 -7.94 11.13
C ASP A 2 -2.34 -6.77 11.29
N VAL A 3 -1.87 -6.54 12.51
CA VAL A 3 -0.74 -5.61 12.75
C VAL A 3 0.61 -6.24 12.35
N GLU A 4 0.66 -7.54 12.04
CA GLU A 4 1.88 -8.27 11.68
C GLU A 4 2.17 -8.28 10.17
N ARG A 5 1.18 -8.08 9.29
CA ARG A 5 1.34 -8.38 7.86
C ARG A 5 2.47 -7.57 7.20
N VAL A 6 2.55 -6.26 7.51
CA VAL A 6 3.66 -5.41 7.02
C VAL A 6 5.00 -5.90 7.56
N SER A 7 5.08 -6.27 8.84
CA SER A 7 6.30 -6.78 9.46
C SER A 7 6.74 -8.11 8.87
N GLU A 8 5.81 -9.03 8.61
CA GLU A 8 6.07 -10.29 7.92
C GLU A 8 6.64 -10.06 6.52
N LEU A 9 5.99 -9.21 5.72
CA LEU A 9 6.43 -8.87 4.37
C LEU A 9 7.85 -8.29 4.36
N LEU A 10 8.15 -7.39 5.30
CA LEU A 10 9.48 -6.82 5.44
C LEU A 10 10.51 -7.85 5.94
N GLY A 11 10.11 -8.76 6.84
CA GLY A 11 10.96 -9.86 7.31
C GLY A 11 11.34 -10.82 6.18
N GLU A 12 10.37 -11.22 5.35
CA GLU A 12 10.58 -12.05 4.16
C GLU A 12 11.46 -11.34 3.13
N LEU A 13 11.24 -10.04 2.90
CA LEU A 13 12.08 -9.21 2.03
C LEU A 13 13.54 -9.22 2.51
N VAL A 14 13.79 -8.96 3.79
CA VAL A 14 15.14 -8.98 4.38
C VAL A 14 15.79 -10.35 4.24
N ALA A 15 15.00 -11.42 4.30
CA ALA A 15 15.45 -12.78 4.07
C ALA A 15 15.61 -13.16 2.58
N GLY A 16 15.50 -12.19 1.66
CA GLY A 16 15.67 -12.39 0.22
C GLY A 16 14.48 -13.02 -0.49
N ARG A 17 13.29 -12.97 0.11
CA ARG A 17 12.03 -13.53 -0.44
C ARG A 17 10.99 -12.42 -0.61
N PRO A 18 11.14 -11.53 -1.60
CA PRO A 18 10.14 -10.52 -1.87
C PRO A 18 8.82 -11.16 -2.35
N PRO A 19 7.69 -10.43 -2.27
CA PRO A 19 6.44 -10.84 -2.93
C PRO A 19 6.64 -11.14 -4.42
N ALA A 20 5.77 -11.98 -4.97
CA ALA A 20 5.78 -12.29 -6.40
C ALA A 20 5.41 -11.03 -7.23
N PRO A 21 6.02 -10.82 -8.41
CA PRO A 21 5.70 -9.70 -9.29
C PRO A 21 4.41 -9.96 -10.09
N ASP A 22 3.28 -9.97 -9.39
CA ASP A 22 1.97 -10.45 -9.89
C ASP A 22 1.04 -9.34 -10.42
N GLY A 23 1.45 -8.07 -10.32
CA GLY A 23 0.65 -6.92 -10.70
C GLY A 23 -0.43 -6.56 -9.68
N LEU A 24 -0.45 -7.21 -8.51
CA LEU A 24 -1.51 -7.04 -7.52
C LEU A 24 -1.24 -5.88 -6.57
N VAL A 25 -2.35 -5.43 -5.96
CA VAL A 25 -2.35 -4.49 -4.84
C VAL A 25 -3.00 -5.20 -3.66
N GLU A 26 -2.23 -5.50 -2.63
CA GLU A 26 -2.73 -6.01 -1.36
C GLU A 26 -3.13 -4.82 -0.47
N VAL A 27 -4.31 -4.88 0.16
CA VAL A 27 -4.73 -3.87 1.14
C VAL A 27 -4.72 -4.51 2.51
N VAL A 28 -3.93 -3.94 3.42
CA VAL A 28 -3.70 -4.47 4.76
C VAL A 28 -4.00 -3.40 5.80
N PRO A 29 -4.41 -3.79 7.02
CA PRO A 29 -4.63 -2.83 8.09
C PRO A 29 -3.37 -2.00 8.41
N GLN A 30 -3.60 -0.80 8.95
CA GLN A 30 -2.51 0.10 9.30
C GLN A 30 -1.62 -0.52 10.40
N PRO A 31 -0.28 -0.48 10.26
CA PRO A 31 0.61 -0.91 11.34
C PRO A 31 0.51 0.03 12.56
N PRO A 32 0.97 -0.40 13.75
CA PRO A 32 0.92 0.44 14.95
C PRO A 32 1.65 1.78 14.77
N GLY A 33 1.03 2.85 15.29
CA GLY A 33 1.55 4.23 15.18
C GLY A 33 0.83 5.05 14.11
N PRO A 34 1.20 6.34 13.93
CA PRO A 34 0.52 7.25 12.99
C PRO A 34 1.05 7.08 11.56
N VAL A 35 1.16 5.83 11.08
CA VAL A 35 1.81 5.51 9.80
C VAL A 35 0.88 4.70 8.91
N ALA A 36 0.19 5.40 8.01
CA ALA A 36 -0.33 4.80 6.79
C ALA A 36 0.74 4.89 5.69
N GLY A 37 0.77 3.92 4.79
CA GLY A 37 1.80 3.89 3.75
C GLY A 37 1.51 2.97 2.59
N ILE A 38 2.32 3.13 1.55
CA ILE A 38 2.30 2.29 0.36
C ILE A 38 3.70 1.70 0.20
N LEU A 39 3.81 0.38 0.21
CA LEU A 39 5.05 -0.33 -0.07
C LEU A 39 5.00 -0.76 -1.53
N ALA A 40 5.96 -0.30 -2.33
CA ALA A 40 6.10 -0.68 -3.73
C ALA A 40 7.24 -1.68 -3.88
N PHE A 41 6.88 -2.90 -4.27
CA PHE A 41 7.80 -3.96 -4.69
C PHE A 41 7.82 -4.04 -6.22
N ALA A 42 8.58 -4.98 -6.77
CA ALA A 42 8.58 -5.23 -8.20
C ALA A 42 7.19 -5.71 -8.66
N ALA A 43 6.40 -4.83 -9.28
CA ALA A 43 5.04 -5.10 -9.75
C ALA A 43 4.08 -5.66 -8.68
N HIS A 44 4.33 -5.43 -7.40
CA HIS A 44 3.42 -5.79 -6.32
C HIS A 44 3.39 -4.62 -5.34
N HIS A 45 2.19 -4.20 -4.93
CA HIS A 45 2.03 -3.05 -4.05
C HIS A 45 1.23 -3.46 -2.81
N VAL A 46 1.56 -2.86 -1.69
CA VAL A 46 0.83 -3.05 -0.43
C VAL A 46 0.38 -1.70 0.07
N VAL A 47 -0.93 -1.49 0.17
CA VAL A 47 -1.53 -0.32 0.81
C VAL A 47 -1.80 -0.67 2.26
N ALA A 48 -0.98 -0.13 3.15
CA ALA A 48 -1.08 -0.33 4.59
C ALA A 48 -1.83 0.86 5.22
N ALA A 49 -3.16 0.76 5.26
CA ALA A 49 -4.05 1.82 5.73
C ALA A 49 -5.42 1.25 6.12
N ASP A 50 -6.07 1.87 7.10
CA ASP A 50 -7.42 1.48 7.54
C ASP A 50 -8.49 2.05 6.60
N VAL A 51 -8.49 1.58 5.35
CA VAL A 51 -9.44 1.93 4.30
C VAL A 51 -10.09 0.67 3.71
N ASP A 52 -11.25 0.83 3.10
CA ASP A 52 -11.94 -0.26 2.40
C ASP A 52 -11.11 -0.72 1.18
N PRO A 53 -10.75 -2.01 1.07
CA PRO A 53 -10.06 -2.54 -0.10
C PRO A 53 -10.80 -2.32 -1.42
N ALA A 54 -12.14 -2.40 -1.42
CA ALA A 54 -12.92 -2.18 -2.64
C ALA A 54 -12.75 -0.74 -3.14
N TRP A 55 -12.77 0.24 -2.23
CA TRP A 55 -12.50 1.64 -2.55
C TRP A 55 -11.09 1.83 -3.13
N VAL A 56 -10.07 1.16 -2.58
CA VAL A 56 -8.70 1.21 -3.13
C VAL A 56 -8.69 0.72 -4.58
N HIS A 57 -9.27 -0.45 -4.86
CA HIS A 57 -9.29 -1.01 -6.21
C HIS A 57 -10.09 -0.17 -7.21
N GLU A 58 -11.15 0.52 -6.78
CA GLU A 58 -11.92 1.45 -7.62
C GLU A 58 -11.10 2.67 -8.05
N GLN A 59 -10.11 3.10 -7.26
CA GLN A 59 -9.24 4.23 -7.62
C GLN A 59 -8.18 3.86 -8.67
N LEU A 60 -7.93 2.57 -8.91
CA LEU A 60 -6.78 2.10 -9.67
C LEU A 60 -7.18 1.65 -11.08
N PRO A 61 -6.62 2.26 -12.15
CA PRO A 61 -6.82 1.77 -13.51
C PRO A 61 -6.33 0.32 -13.65
N PRO A 62 -7.12 -0.58 -14.28
CA PRO A 62 -6.71 -1.97 -14.47
C PRO A 62 -5.38 -2.10 -15.23
N GLY A 63 -4.44 -2.85 -14.66
CA GLY A 63 -3.14 -3.12 -15.28
C GLY A 63 -2.12 -1.99 -15.21
N ASP A 64 -2.45 -0.85 -14.59
CA ASP A 64 -1.49 0.24 -14.37
C ASP A 64 -0.62 -0.05 -13.12
N LEU A 65 0.62 -0.49 -13.37
CA LEU A 65 1.57 -0.84 -12.32
C LEU A 65 2.10 0.38 -11.56
N VAL A 66 1.94 1.60 -12.06
CA VAL A 66 2.47 2.81 -11.44
C VAL A 66 1.38 3.56 -10.68
N ALA A 67 0.10 3.32 -11.01
CA ALA A 67 -1.05 3.94 -10.36
C ALA A 67 -1.02 3.91 -8.82
N PRO A 68 -0.64 2.81 -8.13
CA PRO A 68 -0.64 2.78 -6.67
C PRO A 68 0.34 3.74 -6.00
N VAL A 69 1.40 4.19 -6.69
CA VAL A 69 2.33 5.20 -6.17
C VAL A 69 2.22 6.54 -6.91
N GLY A 70 1.24 6.64 -7.81
CA GLY A 70 1.00 7.83 -8.61
C GLY A 70 0.34 8.96 -7.80
N PRO A 71 0.51 10.22 -8.24
CA PRO A 71 0.00 11.39 -7.52
C PRO A 71 -1.53 11.39 -7.37
N VAL A 72 -2.26 10.80 -8.32
CA VAL A 72 -3.73 10.71 -8.27
C VAL A 72 -4.18 9.85 -7.10
N PHE A 73 -3.67 8.62 -6.99
CA PHE A 73 -4.03 7.71 -5.92
C PHE A 73 -3.52 8.19 -4.56
N VAL A 74 -2.28 8.67 -4.48
CA VAL A 74 -1.69 9.18 -3.23
C VAL A 74 -2.48 10.38 -2.71
N GLY A 75 -2.91 11.29 -3.58
CA GLY A 75 -3.79 12.41 -3.21
C GLY A 75 -5.12 11.92 -2.65
N ALA A 76 -5.80 11.01 -3.36
CA ALA A 76 -7.07 10.45 -2.92
C ALA A 76 -6.96 9.69 -1.59
N LEU A 77 -5.88 8.94 -1.37
CA LEU A 77 -5.62 8.24 -0.12
C LEU A 77 -5.39 9.21 1.04
N ALA A 78 -4.62 10.27 0.82
CA ALA A 78 -4.39 11.27 1.86
C ALA A 78 -5.67 12.01 2.24
N GLU A 79 -6.51 12.38 1.26
CA GLU A 79 -7.84 12.95 1.51
C GLU A 79 -8.73 12.00 2.30
N ARG A 80 -8.74 10.71 1.93
CA ARG A 80 -9.52 9.66 2.61
C ARG A 80 -9.12 9.49 4.08
N LEU A 81 -7.82 9.62 4.36
CA LEU A 81 -7.25 9.51 5.70
C LEU A 81 -7.28 10.82 6.50
N GLY A 82 -7.71 11.93 5.89
CA GLY A 82 -7.70 13.25 6.53
C GLY A 82 -6.29 13.77 6.84
N VAL A 83 -5.27 13.29 6.11
CA VAL A 83 -3.87 13.70 6.25
C VAL A 83 -3.44 14.54 5.05
N ARG A 84 -2.32 15.26 5.20
CA ARG A 84 -1.70 15.97 4.08
C ARG A 84 -0.45 15.20 3.64
N PRO A 85 -0.29 14.87 2.35
CA PRO A 85 0.98 14.38 1.86
C PRO A 85 2.01 15.51 2.06
N SER A 86 3.14 15.19 2.68
CA SER A 86 4.27 16.09 2.82
C SER A 86 5.53 15.35 2.36
N SER A 87 6.44 16.06 1.69
CA SER A 87 7.82 15.60 1.56
C SER A 87 8.57 15.95 2.85
N LEU A 88 9.45 15.05 3.29
CA LEU A 88 10.49 15.38 4.28
C LEU A 88 11.60 16.23 3.64
#